data_AF-A0A7J3JAP5-F1
#
_entry.id   AF-A0A7J3JAP5-F1
#
_cell.length_a   1.000
_cell.length_b   1.000
_cell.length_c   1.000
_cell.angle_alpha   90.00
_cell.angle_beta   90.00
_cell.angle_gamma   90.00
#
_symmetry.space_group_name_H-M   'P 1'
#
loop_
_entity.id
_entity.type
_entity.pdbx_description
1 polymer ?
#
loop_
_entity_poly.entity_id
_entity_poly.type
_entity_poly.pdbx_seq_one_letter_code
_entity_poly.pdbx_strand_id
1 'polypeptide(L)'
;MNDVELRATLAKLVKQIECIDAKISQMPQVQIQVSSRLLPTLLALQKIGSGTATQVSRITQRCRAFESKNLNELCLMGAVTKEKVGHEKVFKAKTAVDLLNVEVVPANIRCRSVQH
;
A
#
# COMPACT_ATOMS: atom_id res chain seq x y z
N MET A 1 9.57 -13.64 -41.46
CA MET A 1 10.09 -12.48 -40.71
C MET A 1 11.56 -12.37 -41.08
N ASN A 2 11.90 -11.32 -41.83
CA ASN A 2 13.24 -11.17 -42.40
C ASN A 2 14.16 -10.48 -41.37
N ASP A 3 15.49 -10.63 -41.51
CA ASP A 3 16.48 -10.13 -40.53
C ASP A 3 16.29 -8.64 -40.20
N VAL A 4 15.87 -7.84 -41.18
CA VAL A 4 15.54 -6.42 -41.03
C VAL A 4 14.34 -6.19 -40.10
N GLU A 5 13.29 -6.99 -40.21
CA GLU A 5 12.09 -6.89 -39.39
C GLU A 5 12.37 -7.31 -37.94
N LEU A 6 13.20 -8.35 -37.76
CA LEU A 6 13.66 -8.79 -36.45
C LEU A 6 14.47 -7.69 -35.75
N ARG A 7 15.45 -7.10 -36.45
CA ARG A 7 16.26 -5.98 -35.93
C ARG A 7 15.42 -4.77 -35.58
N ALA A 8 14.44 -4.41 -36.43
CA ALA A 8 13.53 -3.30 -36.16
C ALA A 8 12.65 -3.55 -34.92
N THR A 9 12.22 -4.79 -34.72
CA THR A 9 11.43 -5.19 -33.55
C THR A 9 12.27 -5.16 -32.26
N LEU A 10 13.50 -5.66 -32.31
CA LEU A 10 14.44 -5.60 -31.19
C LEU A 10 14.75 -4.15 -30.79
N ALA A 11 14.99 -3.26 -31.76
CA ALA A 11 15.24 -1.85 -31.49
C ALA A 11 14.04 -1.18 -30.80
N LYS A 12 12.80 -1.52 -31.18
CA LYS A 12 11.60 -1.04 -30.51
C LYS A 12 11.50 -1.53 -29.07
N LEU A 13 11.80 -2.80 -28.82
CA LEU A 13 11.76 -3.38 -27.47
C LEU A 13 12.81 -2.74 -26.55
N VAL A 14 14.04 -2.55 -27.03
CA VAL A 14 15.10 -1.88 -26.26
C VAL A 14 14.66 -0.46 -25.88
N LYS A 15 14.13 0.30 -26.84
CA LYS A 15 13.62 1.66 -26.57
C LYS A 15 12.46 1.67 -25.56
N GLN A 16 11.59 0.65 -25.59
CA GLN A 16 10.54 0.51 -24.60
C GLN A 16 11.09 0.22 -23.20
N ILE A 17 12.11 -0.63 -23.10
CA ILE A 17 12.78 -0.94 -21.83
C ILE A 17 13.43 0.32 -21.25
N GLU A 18 14.17 1.08 -22.06
CA GLU A 18 14.78 2.35 -21.65
C GLU A 18 13.73 3.34 -21.14
N CYS A 19 12.59 3.45 -21.82
CA CYS A 19 11.47 4.29 -21.39
C CYS A 19 10.84 3.81 -20.07
N ILE A 20 10.80 2.51 -19.80
CA ILE A 20 10.29 1.97 -18.53
C ILE A 20 11.28 2.28 -17.41
N ASP A 21 12.57 2.09 -17.64
CA ASP A 21 13.61 2.31 -16.63
C ASP A 21 13.72 3.79 -16.22
N ALA A 22 13.63 4.70 -17.20
CA ALA A 22 13.55 6.13 -16.95
C ALA A 22 12.31 6.53 -16.14
N LYS A 23 11.16 5.86 -16.37
CA LYS A 23 9.94 6.09 -15.59
C LYS A 23 10.08 5.60 -14.16
N ILE A 24 10.63 4.40 -13.96
CA ILE A 24 10.89 3.85 -12.62
C ILE A 24 11.84 4.77 -11.83
N SER A 25 12.89 5.26 -12.49
CA SER A 25 13.87 6.18 -11.88
C SER A 25 13.27 7.52 -11.45
N GLN A 26 12.23 7.98 -12.13
CA GLN A 26 11.51 9.22 -11.81
C GLN A 26 10.37 9.01 -10.80
N MET A 27 10.08 7.77 -10.38
CA MET A 27 9.07 7.53 -9.35
C MET A 27 9.60 8.02 -8.00
N PRO A 28 8.83 8.84 -7.26
CA PRO A 28 9.23 9.30 -5.94
C PRO A 28 9.43 8.10 -5.02
N GLN A 29 10.66 7.91 -4.53
CA GLN A 29 10.96 6.90 -3.53
C GLN A 29 10.47 7.40 -2.17
N VAL A 30 9.31 6.92 -1.74
CA VAL A 30 8.80 7.24 -0.42
C VAL A 30 9.38 6.25 0.58
N GLN A 31 10.35 6.70 1.37
CA GLN A 31 10.92 5.92 2.47
C GLN A 31 9.97 6.00 3.67
N ILE A 32 9.08 5.01 3.82
CA ILE A 32 8.23 4.91 5.01
C ILE A 32 9.04 4.20 6.09
N GLN A 33 9.41 4.91 7.15
CA GLN A 33 9.97 4.28 8.35
C GLN A 33 8.86 3.53 9.08
N VAL A 34 8.66 2.27 8.70
CA VAL A 34 7.71 1.37 9.34
C VAL A 34 8.47 0.51 10.35
N SER A 35 8.00 0.43 11.58
CA SER A 35 8.60 -0.47 12.57
C SER A 35 8.56 -1.92 12.05
N SER A 36 9.55 -2.72 12.42
CA SER A 36 9.65 -4.14 12.01
C SER A 36 8.39 -4.96 12.36
N ARG A 37 7.64 -4.53 13.38
CA ARG A 37 6.36 -5.13 13.78
C ARG A 37 5.25 -4.91 12.72
N LEU A 38 5.19 -3.70 12.15
CA LEU A 38 4.12 -3.25 11.24
C LEU A 38 4.39 -3.64 9.79
N LEU A 39 5.65 -3.86 9.42
CA LEU A 39 6.04 -4.20 8.04
C LEU A 39 5.30 -5.43 7.49
N PRO A 40 5.16 -6.56 8.21
CA PRO A 40 4.41 -7.71 7.69
C PRO A 40 2.93 -7.41 7.42
N THR A 41 2.30 -6.58 8.25
CA THR A 41 0.91 -6.13 8.06
C THR A 41 0.78 -5.29 6.79
N LEU A 42 1.70 -4.34 6.58
CA LEU A 42 1.69 -3.47 5.40
C LEU A 42 1.92 -4.25 4.11
N LEU A 43 2.90 -5.16 4.08
CA LEU A 43 3.19 -6.01 2.92
C LEU A 43 2.01 -6.94 2.59
N ALA A 44 1.40 -7.54 3.61
CA ALA A 44 0.22 -8.38 3.42
C ALA A 44 -0.95 -7.58 2.83
N LEU A 45 -1.16 -6.34 3.28
CA LEU A 45 -2.21 -5.47 2.76
C LEU A 45 -1.92 -5.05 1.31
N GLN A 46 -0.67 -4.69 0.99
CA GLN A 46 -0.25 -4.37 -0.38
C GLN A 46 -0.47 -5.55 -1.32
N LYS A 47 -0.21 -6.78 -0.86
CA LYS A 47 -0.42 -8.00 -1.64
C LYS A 47 -1.89 -8.23 -2.03
N ILE A 48 -2.84 -7.87 -1.16
CA ILE A 48 -4.28 -8.01 -1.44
C ILE A 48 -4.92 -6.75 -2.02
N GLY A 49 -4.19 -5.63 -2.06
CA GLY A 49 -4.66 -4.32 -2.50
C GLY A 49 -5.57 -3.63 -1.47
N SER A 50 -6.67 -4.29 -1.08
CA SER A 50 -7.63 -3.80 -0.10
C SER A 50 -8.22 -4.97 0.69
N GLY A 51 -8.45 -4.79 1.99
CA GLY A 51 -9.06 -5.85 2.78
C GLY A 51 -9.25 -5.55 4.26
N THR A 52 -9.90 -6.49 4.94
CA THR A 52 -10.19 -6.43 6.38
C THR A 52 -9.03 -6.99 7.21
N ALA A 53 -9.03 -6.70 8.51
CA ALA A 53 -8.08 -7.31 9.45
C ALA A 53 -8.10 -8.85 9.43
N THR A 54 -9.26 -9.47 9.12
CA THR A 54 -9.40 -10.92 9.01
C THR A 54 -8.69 -11.47 7.76
N GLN A 55 -8.72 -10.74 6.64
CA GLN A 55 -8.01 -11.16 5.44
C GLN A 55 -6.50 -11.02 5.62
N VAL A 56 -6.05 -9.92 6.22
CA VAL A 56 -4.63 -9.69 6.53
C VAL A 56 -4.10 -10.72 7.54
N SER A 57 -4.89 -11.10 8.54
CA SER A 57 -4.50 -12.11 9.53
C SER A 57 -4.23 -13.49 8.92
N ARG A 58 -4.99 -13.86 7.87
CA ARG A 58 -4.77 -15.12 7.14
C ARG A 58 -3.44 -15.14 6.40
N ILE A 59 -2.94 -13.98 5.97
CA ILE A 59 -1.67 -13.89 5.22
C ILE A 59 -0.49 -13.83 6.18
N THR A 60 -0.61 -13.04 7.24
CA THR A 60 0.44 -12.83 8.24
C THR A 60 0.55 -13.95 9.28
N GLN A 61 -0.44 -14.85 9.35
CA GLN A 61 -0.55 -15.91 10.36
C GLN A 61 -0.54 -15.37 11.80
N ARG A 62 -1.03 -14.14 11.98
CA ARG A 62 -1.19 -13.47 13.27
C ARG A 62 -2.66 -13.39 13.64
N CYS A 63 -2.99 -13.14 14.90
CA CYS A 63 -4.40 -13.05 15.28
C CYS A 63 -5.06 -11.78 14.72
N ARG A 64 -6.35 -11.87 14.37
CA ARG A 64 -7.13 -10.77 13.79
C ARG A 64 -7.11 -9.50 14.65
N ALA A 65 -7.12 -9.63 15.98
CA ALA A 65 -7.07 -8.48 16.89
C ALA A 65 -5.73 -7.73 16.79
N PHE A 66 -4.62 -8.46 16.65
CA PHE A 66 -3.28 -7.89 16.46
C PHE A 66 -3.19 -7.13 15.13
N GLU A 67 -3.65 -7.75 14.04
CA GLU A 67 -3.67 -7.09 12.73
C GLU A 67 -4.61 -5.87 12.71
N SER A 68 -5.74 -5.93 13.40
CA SER A 68 -6.60 -4.75 13.55
C SER A 68 -5.91 -3.62 14.31
N LYS A 69 -5.04 -3.91 15.29
CA LYS A 69 -4.27 -2.87 16.00
C LYS A 69 -3.22 -2.26 15.07
N ASN A 70 -2.44 -3.11 14.39
CA ASN A 70 -1.40 -2.66 13.46
C ASN A 70 -1.98 -1.83 12.30
N LEU A 71 -3.10 -2.25 11.72
CA LEU A 71 -3.75 -1.51 10.63
C LEU A 71 -4.26 -0.13 11.09
N ASN A 72 -4.75 -0.01 12.32
CA ASN A 72 -5.10 1.29 12.86
C ASN A 72 -3.87 2.17 13.11
N GLU A 73 -2.77 1.59 13.60
CA GLU A 73 -1.50 2.31 13.77
C GLU A 73 -0.94 2.80 12.42
N LEU A 74 -0.96 1.96 11.39
CA LEU A 74 -0.62 2.33 10.02
C LEU A 74 -1.53 3.43 9.46
N CYS A 75 -2.81 3.47 9.85
CA CYS A 75 -3.69 4.59 9.51
C CYS A 75 -3.26 5.89 10.20
N LEU A 76 -2.87 5.84 11.48
CA LEU A 76 -2.39 7.02 12.21
C LEU A 76 -1.07 7.54 11.61
N MET A 77 -0.21 6.64 11.14
CA MET A 77 1.01 6.98 10.40
C MET A 77 0.74 7.51 8.98
N GLY A 78 -0.52 7.50 8.52
CA GLY A 78 -0.90 7.94 7.18
C GLY A 78 -0.52 6.96 6.06
N ALA A 79 0.06 5.79 6.36
CA ALA A 79 0.48 4.79 5.38
C ALA A 79 -0.70 4.00 4.80
N VAL A 80 -1.83 3.95 5.51
CA VAL A 80 -3.02 3.17 5.15
C VAL A 80 -4.26 4.04 5.33
N THR A 81 -5.24 3.93 4.45
CA THR A 81 -6.58 4.48 4.65
C THR A 81 -7.52 3.39 5.14
N LYS A 82 -8.57 3.81 5.86
CA LYS A 82 -9.66 2.91 6.26
C LYS A 82 -10.99 3.51 5.92
N GLU A 83 -11.90 2.67 5.49
CA GLU A 83 -13.29 3.01 5.22
C GLU A 83 -14.22 1.96 5.84
N LYS A 84 -15.47 2.35 6.06
CA LYS A 84 -16.51 1.44 6.54
C LYS A 84 -17.34 1.00 5.35
N VAL A 85 -17.30 -0.29 5.04
CA VAL A 85 -18.11 -0.90 3.98
C VAL A 85 -19.11 -1.83 4.65
N GLY A 86 -20.37 -1.39 4.69
CA GLY A 86 -21.42 -2.08 5.46
C GLY A 86 -21.09 -2.14 6.96
N HIS A 87 -20.92 -3.35 7.49
CA HIS A 87 -20.55 -3.58 8.90
C HIS A 87 -19.04 -3.79 9.11
N GLU A 88 -18.24 -3.82 8.04
CA GLU A 88 -16.82 -4.13 8.11
C GLU A 88 -15.95 -2.88 7.95
N LYS A 89 -14.73 -2.97 8.47
CA LYS A 89 -13.67 -1.97 8.27
C LYS A 89 -12.70 -2.52 7.23
N VAL A 90 -12.60 -1.83 6.10
CA VAL A 90 -11.73 -2.17 4.99
C VAL A 90 -10.56 -1.20 4.97
N PHE A 91 -9.35 -1.71 4.77
CA PHE A 91 -8.10 -0.97 4.76
C PHE A 91 -7.46 -1.02 3.39
N LYS A 92 -6.77 0.05 2.98
CA LYS A 92 -6.04 0.12 1.72
C LYS A 92 -4.71 0.86 1.91
N ALA A 93 -3.61 0.31 1.39
CA ALA A 93 -2.32 0.99 1.46
C ALA A 93 -2.34 2.25 0.58
N LYS A 94 -1.84 3.37 1.10
CA LYS A 94 -1.65 4.59 0.30
C LYS A 94 -0.53 4.37 -0.70
N THR A 95 -0.79 4.73 -1.95
CA THR A 95 0.24 4.79 -2.99
C THR A 95 1.05 6.08 -2.86
N ALA A 96 2.20 6.15 -3.54
CA ALA A 96 3.00 7.38 -3.58
C ALA A 96 2.17 8.60 -4.05
N VAL A 97 1.18 8.38 -4.92
CA VAL A 97 0.25 9.42 -5.39
C VAL A 97 -0.65 9.91 -4.24
N ASP A 98 -1.12 9.00 -3.37
CA ASP A 98 -1.97 9.33 -2.22
C ASP A 98 -1.19 10.03 -1.09
N LEU A 99 0.13 9.87 -1.04
CA LEU A 99 1.03 10.51 -0.06
C LEU A 99 1.43 11.92 -0.48
N LEU A 100 1.36 12.25 -1.77
CA LEU A 100 1.65 13.59 -2.31
C LEU A 100 0.44 14.54 -2.23
N ASN A 101 -0.77 14.04 -1.97
CA ASN A 101 -2.02 14.80 -1.93
C ASN A 101 -2.57 15.04 -0.51
N VAL A 102 -1.75 15.02 0.53
CA VAL A 102 -2.25 15.13 1.92
C VAL A 102 -2.47 16.59 2.32
N GLU A 103 -3.70 17.09 2.18
CA GLU A 103 -4.22 18.09 3.11
C GLU A 103 -4.23 17.49 4.53
N VAL A 104 -3.68 18.24 5.48
CA VAL A 104 -3.54 17.87 6.88
C VAL A 104 -4.94 17.62 7.49
N VAL A 105 -5.30 16.35 7.69
CA VAL A 105 -6.52 16.02 8.44
C VAL A 105 -6.24 16.23 9.93
N PRO A 106 -6.94 17.14 10.63
CA PRO A 106 -6.69 17.39 12.03
C PRO A 106 -7.05 16.16 12.86
N ALA A 107 -6.15 15.83 13.79
CA ALA A 107 -6.33 14.76 14.75
C ALA A 107 -7.49 15.08 15.69
N ASN A 108 -8.71 14.66 15.34
CA ASN A 108 -9.82 14.68 16.28
C ASN A 108 -10.70 13.45 16.11
N ILE A 109 -10.26 12.31 16.65
CA ILE A 109 -11.15 11.19 16.92
C ILE A 109 -10.97 10.78 18.38
N ARG A 110 -11.88 11.32 19.18
CA ARG A 110 -12.25 10.94 20.55
C ARG A 110 -12.28 9.42 20.71
N CYS A 111 -11.33 8.86 21.45
CA CYS A 111 -11.48 7.54 22.05
C CYS A 111 -12.56 7.66 23.13
N ARG A 112 -13.76 7.14 22.88
CA ARG A 112 -14.71 6.87 23.97
C ARG A 112 -14.24 5.62 24.70
N SER A 113 -13.82 5.83 25.95
CA SER A 113 -13.61 4.84 26.99
C SER A 113 -14.85 3.95 27.11
N VAL A 114 -14.65 2.64 27.12
CA VAL A 114 -15.71 1.67 27.45
C VAL A 114 -15.80 1.63 28.97
N GLN A 115 -16.92 2.07 29.54
CA GLN A 115 -17.34 1.76 30.90
C GLN A 115 -18.53 0.79 30.83
N HIS A 116 -18.32 -0.42 31.36
CA HIS A 116 -19.14 -1.15 32.33
C HIS A 116 -18.81 -2.63 32.27
#